data_AF-A0A971BH38-F1
#
_entry.id   AF-A0A971BH38-F1
#
_cell.length_a   1.000
_cell.length_b   1.000
_cell.length_c   1.000
_cell.angle_alpha   90.00
_cell.angle_beta   90.00
_cell.angle_gamma   90.00
#
_symmetry.space_group_name_H-M   'P 1'
#
loop_
_entity.id
_entity.type
_entity.pdbx_description
1 polymer ?
#
loop_
_entity_poly.entity_id
_entity_poly.type
_entity_poly.pdbx_seq_one_letter_code
_entity_poly.pdbx_strand_id
1 'polypeptide(L)'
;MADMKRPEAESVWKEYQKGLSFNTQQGLYATVRTNENFFIGRQWEGVEAGGLPTPVFNFLKRVVLFTVAGITSTNLKLQATPLGNSEEGGRTGFITGVVNREFDALFEQNRITNLLREYLRNAAVDGDGCMYTYWDPDIDTGHPV
;
A
#
# COMPACT_ATOMS: atom_id res chain seq x y z
N MET A 1 -7.80 -28.74 -3.47
CA MET A 1 -7.25 -27.54 -2.81
C MET A 1 -7.46 -27.73 -1.32
N ALA A 2 -6.43 -27.57 -0.49
CA ALA A 2 -6.54 -27.87 0.94
C ALA A 2 -7.65 -27.01 1.57
N ASP A 3 -8.52 -27.63 2.36
CA ASP A 3 -9.55 -26.96 3.15
C ASP A 3 -8.86 -26.04 4.16
N MET A 4 -8.64 -24.78 3.76
CA MET A 4 -7.96 -23.77 4.55
C MET A 4 -8.91 -23.36 5.66
N LYS A 5 -8.79 -24.04 6.81
CA LYS A 5 -9.60 -23.81 7.99
C LYS A 5 -9.61 -22.31 8.32
N ARG A 6 -10.79 -21.69 8.23
CA ARG A 6 -10.95 -20.26 8.54
C ARG A 6 -10.43 -20.01 9.96
N PRO A 7 -9.59 -18.99 10.17
CA PRO A 7 -9.08 -18.71 11.51
C PRO A 7 -10.24 -18.40 12.46
N GLU A 8 -10.17 -18.92 13.68
CA GLU A 8 -11.18 -18.66 14.69
C GLU A 8 -11.12 -17.18 15.10
N ALA A 9 -12.29 -16.55 15.26
CA ALA A 9 -12.40 -15.13 15.55
C ALA A 9 -11.61 -14.72 16.81
N GLU A 10 -11.56 -15.58 17.82
CA GLU A 10 -10.80 -15.34 19.05
C GLU A 10 -9.29 -15.28 18.78
N SER A 11 -8.77 -16.14 17.90
CA SER A 11 -7.34 -16.14 17.53
C SER A 11 -6.97 -14.86 16.79
N VAL A 12 -7.79 -14.47 15.81
CA VAL A 12 -7.60 -13.23 15.04
C VAL A 12 -7.63 -12.01 15.98
N TRP A 13 -8.56 -12.00 16.93
CA TRP A 13 -8.66 -10.91 17.90
C TRP A 13 -7.41 -10.80 18.80
N LYS A 14 -6.88 -11.94 19.27
CA LYS A 14 -5.64 -11.97 20.07
C LYS A 14 -4.45 -11.43 19.28
N GLU A 15 -4.30 -11.82 18.02
CA GLU A 15 -3.23 -11.32 17.15
C GLU A 15 -3.36 -9.81 16.89
N TYR A 16 -4.58 -9.35 16.62
CA TYR A 16 -4.88 -7.92 16.46
C TYR A 16 -4.51 -7.11 17.72
N GLN A 17 -4.95 -7.57 18.91
CA GLN A 17 -4.62 -6.91 20.17
C GLN A 17 -3.11 -6.87 20.43
N LYS A 18 -2.39 -7.95 20.09
CA LYS A 18 -0.93 -7.99 20.19
C LYS A 18 -0.30 -6.92 19.30
N GLY A 19 -0.72 -6.81 18.05
CA GLY A 19 -0.25 -5.76 17.14
C GLY A 19 -0.55 -4.35 17.66
N LEU A 20 -1.78 -4.12 18.15
CA LEU A 20 -2.18 -2.85 18.74
C LEU A 20 -1.33 -2.47 19.96
N SER A 21 -1.03 -3.44 20.84
CA SER A 21 -0.18 -3.23 22.01
C SER A 21 1.25 -2.87 21.63
N PHE A 22 1.81 -3.54 20.62
CA PHE A 22 3.16 -3.29 20.11
C PHE A 22 3.28 -1.89 19.48
N ASN A 23 2.31 -1.49 18.66
CA ASN A 23 2.30 -0.17 18.04
C ASN A 23 2.11 0.94 19.08
N THR A 24 1.25 0.71 20.07
CA THR A 24 1.05 1.63 21.19
C THR A 24 2.32 1.78 22.03
N GLN A 25 3.02 0.69 22.34
CA GLN A 25 4.25 0.71 23.13
C GLN A 25 5.37 1.52 22.46
N GLN A 26 5.43 1.50 21.13
CA GLN A 26 6.37 2.32 20.35
C GLN A 26 5.91 3.77 20.17
N GLY A 27 4.70 4.13 20.62
CA GLY A 27 4.13 5.46 20.42
C GLY A 27 3.70 5.75 18.98
N LEU A 28 3.58 4.72 18.12
CA LEU A 28 3.34 4.87 16.69
C LEU A 28 2.09 5.73 16.40
N TYR A 29 0.98 5.45 17.08
CA TYR A 29 -0.27 6.20 16.87
C TYR A 29 -0.17 7.70 17.20
N ALA A 30 0.63 8.06 18.20
CA ALA A 30 0.85 9.46 18.55
C ALA A 30 1.76 10.15 17.52
N THR A 31 2.81 9.46 17.07
CA THR A 31 3.70 9.93 16.01
C THR A 31 2.96 10.15 14.71
N VAL A 32 2.22 9.15 14.23
CA VAL A 32 1.40 9.23 13.00
C VAL A 32 0.42 10.39 13.07
N ARG A 33 -0.30 10.53 14.20
CA ARG A 33 -1.22 11.65 14.41
C ARG A 33 -0.51 13.01 14.29
N THR A 34 0.68 13.13 14.87
CA THR A 34 1.48 14.35 14.80
C THR A 34 1.92 14.62 13.37
N ASN A 35 2.43 13.61 12.66
CA ASN A 35 2.87 13.72 11.27
C ASN A 35 1.71 14.18 10.36
N GLU A 36 0.54 13.57 10.48
CA GLU A 36 -0.66 13.94 9.71
C GLU A 36 -1.09 15.37 10.03
N ASN A 37 -1.12 15.77 11.30
CA ASN A 37 -1.41 17.16 11.70
C ASN A 37 -0.45 18.15 11.03
N PHE A 38 0.85 17.84 10.98
CA PHE A 38 1.83 18.68 10.30
C PHE A 38 1.60 18.74 8.79
N PHE A 39 1.31 17.59 8.17
CA PHE A 39 1.05 17.47 6.74
C PHE A 39 -0.21 18.23 6.30
N ILE A 40 -1.30 18.15 7.06
CA ILE A 40 -2.56 18.85 6.71
C ILE A 40 -2.58 20.32 7.14
N GLY A 41 -1.61 20.76 7.93
CA GLY A 41 -1.46 22.15 8.38
C GLY A 41 -2.04 22.47 9.76
N ARG A 42 -2.48 21.45 10.51
CA ARG A 42 -2.86 21.54 11.93
C ARG A 42 -1.65 21.46 12.86
N GLN A 43 -0.59 22.21 12.55
CA GLN A 43 0.71 22.13 13.24
C GLN A 43 0.66 22.51 14.72
N TRP A 44 -0.35 23.29 15.11
CA TRP A 44 -0.54 23.81 16.46
C TRP A 44 -1.57 23.02 17.29
N GLU A 45 -2.03 21.86 16.79
CA GLU A 45 -2.95 21.00 17.52
C GLU A 45 -2.36 20.60 18.87
N GLY A 46 -3.07 20.91 19.96
CA GLY A 46 -2.62 20.62 21.33
C GLY A 46 -1.66 21.66 21.93
N VAL A 47 -1.34 22.75 21.21
CA VAL A 47 -0.53 23.86 21.75
C VAL A 47 -1.44 24.97 22.28
N GLU A 48 -1.24 25.35 23.54
CA GLU A 48 -1.90 26.52 24.13
C GLU A 48 -1.17 27.80 23.71
N ALA A 49 -1.67 28.47 22.66
CA ALA A 49 -1.02 29.66 22.10
C ALA A 49 -1.17 30.92 22.99
N GLY A 50 -2.00 30.91 24.03
CA GLY A 50 -2.14 32.04 24.96
C GLY A 50 -2.53 33.37 24.31
N GLY A 51 -3.23 33.33 23.17
CA GLY A 51 -3.61 34.52 22.38
C GLY A 51 -2.53 35.01 21.40
N LEU A 52 -1.37 34.36 21.31
CA LEU A 52 -0.36 34.63 20.30
C LEU A 52 -0.77 34.05 18.94
N PRO A 53 -0.36 34.69 17.82
CA PRO A 53 -0.60 34.16 16.49
C PRO A 53 0.13 32.83 16.28
N THR A 54 -0.53 31.90 15.59
CA THR A 54 -0.03 30.56 15.24
C THR A 54 0.22 30.45 13.73
N PRO A 55 1.29 31.07 13.20
CA PRO A 55 1.55 31.06 11.77
C PRO A 55 1.82 29.64 11.28
N VAL A 56 1.28 29.30 10.11
CA VAL A 56 1.50 28.02 9.44
C VAL A 56 1.98 28.30 8.02
N PHE A 57 3.20 27.88 7.70
CA PHE A 57 3.70 27.80 6.33
C PHE A 57 3.90 26.33 5.96
N ASN A 58 2.87 25.72 5.39
CA ASN A 58 2.84 24.27 5.16
C ASN A 58 3.57 23.87 3.88
N PHE A 59 4.90 23.99 3.88
CA PHE A 59 5.73 23.51 2.77
C PHE A 59 5.87 21.99 2.77
N LEU A 60 5.66 21.32 3.92
CA LEU A 60 5.70 19.86 4.04
C LEU A 60 4.71 19.20 3.08
N LYS A 61 3.47 19.69 3.05
CA LYS A 61 2.46 19.20 2.10
C LYS A 61 2.95 19.28 0.66
N ARG A 62 3.59 20.38 0.29
CA ARG A 62 4.10 20.59 -1.08
C ARG A 62 5.23 19.63 -1.42
N VAL A 63 6.21 19.49 -0.52
CA VAL A 63 7.36 18.60 -0.72
C VAL A 63 6.92 17.15 -0.82
N VAL A 64 6.07 16.69 0.09
CA VAL A 64 5.56 15.31 0.10
C VAL A 64 4.78 15.02 -1.18
N LEU A 65 3.82 15.86 -1.55
CA LEU A 65 3.03 15.64 -2.76
C LEU A 65 3.88 15.69 -4.04
N PHE A 66 4.91 16.53 -4.09
CA PHE A 66 5.86 16.56 -5.20
C PHE A 66 6.65 15.25 -5.30
N THR A 67 7.18 14.75 -4.18
CA THR A 67 7.92 13.48 -4.16
C THR A 67 7.03 12.29 -4.54
N VAL A 68 5.80 12.22 -4.00
CA VAL A 68 4.82 11.17 -4.34
C VAL A 68 4.47 11.22 -5.83
N ALA A 69 4.21 12.42 -6.38
CA ALA A 69 3.96 12.59 -7.80
C ALA A 69 5.17 12.19 -8.65
N GLY A 70 6.39 12.52 -8.22
CA GLY A 70 7.63 12.13 -8.89
C GLY A 70 7.79 10.62 -8.97
N ILE A 71 7.60 9.90 -7.86
CA ILE A 71 7.72 8.43 -7.82
C ILE A 71 6.61 7.78 -8.66
N THR A 72 5.37 8.28 -8.55
CA THR A 72 4.19 7.70 -9.23
C THR A 72 4.05 8.13 -10.69
N SER A 73 4.92 9.01 -11.17
CA SER A 73 4.97 9.43 -12.57
C SER A 73 5.39 8.28 -13.49
N THR A 74 6.17 7.33 -12.96
CA THR A 74 6.53 6.11 -13.68
C THR A 74 5.54 5.01 -13.31
N ASN A 75 4.94 4.39 -14.32
CA ASN A 75 4.09 3.23 -14.09
C ASN A 75 4.96 2.05 -13.63
N LEU A 76 4.70 1.57 -12.40
CA LEU A 76 5.24 0.31 -11.92
C LEU A 76 4.55 -0.85 -12.65
N LYS A 77 5.36 -1.80 -13.13
CA LYS A 77 4.89 -3.02 -13.80
C LYS A 77 5.49 -4.24 -13.13
N LEU A 78 4.68 -5.29 -12.99
CA LEU A 78 5.14 -6.61 -12.61
C LEU A 78 5.60 -7.36 -13.87
N GLN A 79 6.80 -7.94 -13.82
CA GLN A 79 7.36 -8.71 -14.92
C GLN A 79 7.88 -10.05 -14.40
N ALA A 80 7.37 -11.14 -14.97
CA ALA A 80 7.97 -12.46 -14.86
C ALA A 80 9.05 -12.63 -15.93
N THR A 81 10.15 -13.27 -15.55
CA THR A 81 11.22 -13.71 -16.45
C THR A 81 11.55 -15.18 -16.19
N PRO A 82 11.93 -15.95 -17.23
CA PRO A 82 12.38 -17.32 -17.05
C PRO A 82 13.63 -17.39 -16.17
N LEU A 83 13.72 -18.38 -15.28
CA LEU A 83 14.94 -18.66 -14.52
C LEU A 83 15.88 -19.54 -15.36
N GLY A 84 17.11 -19.08 -15.59
CA GLY A 84 18.18 -19.82 -16.30
C GLY A 84 18.33 -19.51 -17.80
N ASN A 85 19.29 -20.17 -18.47
CA ASN A 85 19.54 -20.12 -19.93
C ASN A 85 18.43 -20.82 -20.74
N SER A 86 17.17 -20.46 -20.46
CA SER A 86 16.04 -20.85 -21.30
C SER A 86 16.26 -20.19 -22.66
N GLU A 87 16.21 -20.94 -23.76
CA GLU A 87 16.28 -20.35 -25.09
C GLU A 87 15.19 -19.27 -25.23
N GLU A 88 15.61 -18.04 -25.57
CA GLU A 88 14.68 -16.99 -25.97
C GLU A 88 13.81 -17.52 -27.11
N GLY A 89 12.49 -17.51 -26.92
CA GLY A 89 11.53 -18.00 -27.91
C GLY A 89 11.07 -19.46 -27.74
N GLY A 90 11.61 -20.20 -26.76
CA GLY A 90 11.09 -21.52 -26.39
C GLY A 90 9.72 -21.48 -25.70
N ARG A 91 9.15 -22.65 -25.38
CA ARG A 91 7.86 -22.80 -24.67
C ARG A 91 7.79 -21.96 -23.38
N THR A 92 8.91 -21.84 -22.67
CA THR A 92 9.00 -21.02 -21.44
C THR A 92 8.80 -19.54 -21.73
N GLY A 93 9.38 -19.01 -22.80
CA GLY A 93 9.17 -17.62 -23.21
C GLY A 93 7.72 -17.32 -23.58
N PHE A 94 7.06 -18.26 -24.28
CA PHE A 94 5.62 -18.14 -24.56
C PHE A 94 4.78 -18.10 -23.28
N ILE A 95 5.03 -19.03 -22.34
CA ILE A 95 4.31 -19.07 -21.05
C ILE A 95 4.54 -17.78 -20.26
N THR A 96 5.78 -17.30 -20.17
CA THR A 96 6.09 -16.02 -19.52
C THR A 96 5.39 -14.84 -20.20
N GLY A 97 5.27 -14.84 -21.52
CA GLY A 97 4.51 -13.84 -22.27
C GLY A 97 3.00 -13.89 -21.99
N VAL A 98 2.43 -15.08 -21.75
CA VAL A 98 1.02 -15.22 -21.29
C VAL A 98 0.89 -14.64 -19.87
N VAL A 99 1.75 -15.06 -18.93
CA VAL A 99 1.71 -14.58 -17.53
C VAL A 99 1.84 -13.06 -17.45
N ASN A 100 2.75 -12.46 -18.22
CA ASN A 100 2.93 -11.00 -18.22
C ASN A 100 1.71 -10.25 -18.77
N ARG A 101 0.97 -10.83 -19.74
CA ARG A 101 -0.29 -10.25 -20.22
C ARG A 101 -1.38 -10.32 -19.16
N GLU A 102 -1.45 -11.42 -18.40
CA GLU A 102 -2.37 -11.52 -17.26
C GLU A 102 -2.01 -10.53 -16.16
N PHE A 103 -0.72 -10.30 -15.87
CA PHE A 103 -0.31 -9.25 -14.93
C PHE A 103 -0.77 -7.87 -15.38
N ASP A 104 -0.65 -7.53 -16.67
CA ASP A 104 -1.13 -6.26 -17.21
C ASP A 104 -2.66 -6.13 -17.03
N ALA A 105 -3.42 -7.18 -17.35
CA ALA A 105 -4.88 -7.20 -17.18
C ALA A 105 -5.29 -7.04 -15.70
N LEU A 106 -4.64 -7.77 -14.78
CA LEU A 106 -4.91 -7.69 -13.35
C LEU A 106 -4.54 -6.32 -12.76
N PHE A 107 -3.43 -5.71 -13.20
CA PHE A 107 -3.03 -4.38 -12.74
C PHE A 107 -4.07 -3.33 -13.10
N GLU A 108 -4.60 -3.39 -14.31
CA GLU A 108 -5.64 -2.48 -14.80
C GLU A 108 -6.98 -2.73 -14.07
N GLN A 109 -7.44 -3.99 -14.04
CA GLN A 109 -8.71 -4.37 -13.40
C GLN A 109 -8.77 -3.95 -11.93
N ASN A 110 -7.68 -4.19 -11.19
CA ASN A 110 -7.60 -3.85 -9.76
C ASN A 110 -7.15 -2.40 -9.52
N ARG A 111 -6.88 -1.62 -10.58
CA ARG A 111 -6.40 -0.23 -10.50
C ARG A 111 -5.19 -0.08 -9.57
N ILE A 112 -4.26 -1.03 -9.62
CA ILE A 112 -3.10 -1.12 -8.71
C ILE A 112 -2.30 0.19 -8.69
N THR A 113 -2.14 0.84 -9.83
CA THR A 113 -1.45 2.13 -9.94
C THR A 113 -2.09 3.23 -9.07
N ASN A 114 -3.42 3.25 -8.95
CA ASN A 114 -4.11 4.23 -8.09
C ASN A 114 -3.90 3.90 -6.61
N LEU A 115 -3.98 2.62 -6.25
CA LEU A 115 -3.72 2.16 -4.89
C LEU A 115 -2.27 2.45 -4.47
N LEU A 116 -1.30 2.33 -5.39
CA LEU A 116 0.10 2.68 -5.15
C LEU A 116 0.30 4.18 -4.87
N ARG A 117 -0.48 5.06 -5.51
CA ARG A 117 -0.43 6.50 -5.21
C ARG A 117 -0.91 6.81 -3.80
N GLU A 118 -2.01 6.18 -3.38
CA GLU A 118 -2.52 6.32 -2.02
C GLU A 118 -1.55 5.74 -0.99
N TYR A 119 -1.04 4.54 -1.25
CA TYR A 119 -0.02 3.90 -0.44
C TYR A 119 1.20 4.80 -0.25
N LEU A 120 1.75 5.35 -1.33
CA LEU A 120 2.95 6.19 -1.25
C LEU A 120 2.68 7.50 -0.52
N ARG A 121 1.47 8.08 -0.64
CA ARG A 121 1.09 9.26 0.14
C ARG A 121 1.07 8.93 1.61
N ASN A 122 0.37 7.86 2.00
CA ASN A 122 0.21 7.49 3.40
C ASN A 122 1.57 7.10 4.00
N ALA A 123 2.36 6.27 3.32
CA ALA A 123 3.70 5.91 3.76
C ALA A 123 4.66 7.10 3.88
N ALA A 124 4.50 8.15 3.06
CA ALA A 124 5.32 9.36 3.16
C ALA A 124 5.00 10.22 4.40
N VAL A 125 3.84 10.03 5.03
CA VAL A 125 3.42 10.78 6.24
C VAL A 125 3.46 9.88 7.48
N ASP A 126 2.90 8.69 7.37
CA ASP A 126 2.71 7.73 8.47
C ASP A 126 3.97 6.88 8.71
N GLY A 127 4.79 6.70 7.68
CA GLY A 127 6.03 5.93 7.70
C GLY A 127 5.89 4.50 7.15
N ASP A 128 4.67 4.00 7.01
CA ASP A 128 4.38 2.67 6.46
C ASP A 128 3.06 2.61 5.68
N GLY A 129 2.82 1.47 5.04
CA GLY A 129 1.60 1.17 4.32
C GLY A 129 1.50 -0.33 4.09
N CYS A 130 0.30 -0.82 3.79
CA CYS A 130 0.08 -2.23 3.47
C CYS A 130 -0.90 -2.37 2.31
N MET A 131 -0.64 -3.34 1.43
CA MET A 131 -1.60 -3.82 0.45
C MET A 131 -1.85 -5.30 0.69
N TYR A 132 -3.11 -5.69 0.60
CA TYR A 132 -3.54 -7.08 0.70
C TYR A 132 -4.27 -7.46 -0.59
N THR A 133 -3.94 -8.64 -1.11
CA THR A 133 -4.61 -9.25 -2.26
C THR A 133 -5.27 -10.54 -1.82
N TYR A 134 -6.44 -10.82 -2.38
CA TYR A 134 -7.18 -12.04 -2.14
C TYR A 134 -7.82 -12.54 -3.43
N TRP A 135 -8.16 -13.83 -3.44
CA TRP A 135 -8.95 -14.41 -4.51
C TRP A 135 -10.44 -14.21 -4.20
N ASP A 136 -11.15 -13.60 -5.14
CA ASP A 136 -12.61 -13.48 -5.10
C ASP A 136 -13.22 -14.52 -6.06
N PRO A 137 -13.88 -15.58 -5.54
CA PRO A 137 -14.46 -16.63 -6.37
C PRO A 137 -15.73 -16.19 -7.11
N ASP A 138 -16.35 -15.06 -6.73
CA ASP A 138 -17.60 -14.60 -7.33
C ASP A 138 -17.36 -13.73 -8.59
N ILE A 139 -16.10 -13.35 -8.85
CA ILE A 139 -15.71 -12.60 -10.04
C ILE A 139 -15.59 -13.57 -11.23
N ASP A 140 -16.38 -13.32 -12.28
CA ASP A 140 -16.27 -14.05 -13.54
C ASP A 140 -14.89 -13.77 -14.19
N THR A 141 -14.06 -14.80 -14.22
CA THR A 141 -12.73 -14.76 -14.83
C THR A 141 -12.73 -15.27 -16.27
N GLY A 142 -13.89 -15.61 -16.83
CA GLY A 142 -14.02 -16.21 -18.16
C GLY A 142 -13.49 -17.65 -18.25
N HIS A 143 -13.08 -18.23 -17.13
CA HIS A 143 -12.65 -19.62 -17.01
C HIS A 143 -13.72 -20.46 -16.30
N PRO A 144 -13.99 -21.70 -16.76
CA PRO A 144 -14.90 -22.58 -16.05
C PRO A 144 -14.32 -22.90 -14.67
N VAL A 145 -15.16 -22.72 -13.64
CA VAL A 145 -14.92 -23.12 -12.25
C VAL A 145 -14.83 -24.63 -12.08
#